data_AF-A0A8X6TTF5-F1
#
_entry.id   AF-A0A8X6TTF5-F1
#
_cell.length_a   1.000
_cell.length_b   1.000
_cell.length_c   1.000
_cell.angle_alpha   90.00
_cell.angle_beta   90.00
_cell.angle_gamma   90.00
#
_symmetry.space_group_name_H-M   'P 1'
#
loop_
_entity.id
_entity.type
_entity.pdbx_description
1 polymer ?
#
loop_
_entity_poly.entity_id
_entity_poly.type
_entity_poly.pdbx_seq_one_letter_code
_entity_poly.pdbx_strand_id
1 'polypeptide(L)'
;VLQPDAVTRVTEYIPEIITYVEKIIENGLAYESNGSIYFDTMKFDQMPNHFYGKLVPEAFGDLKKLQEGEGELSVSSERLSEKKSPSDFAVWKASKPGEPSWDSPWGKGRPGWHIECSVMASALLGESMDIHTGGYDLKFPHHDNELAQSE
;
A
#
# COMPACT_ATOMS: atom_id res chain seq x y z
N VAL A 1 -20.21 -4.46 21.24
CA VAL A 1 -18.90 -4.79 20.63
C VAL A 1 -17.89 -4.86 21.77
N LEU A 2 -17.10 -5.94 21.87
CA LEU A 2 -16.04 -6.05 22.87
C LEU A 2 -14.83 -5.20 22.46
N GLN A 3 -13.98 -4.84 23.42
CA GLN A 3 -12.73 -4.17 23.09
C GLN A 3 -11.76 -5.15 22.43
N PRO A 4 -10.99 -4.72 21.42
CA PRO A 4 -9.93 -5.53 20.86
C PRO A 4 -8.77 -5.67 21.85
N ASP A 5 -8.01 -6.77 21.76
CA ASP A 5 -6.83 -7.00 22.59
C ASP A 5 -5.69 -6.00 22.31
N ALA A 6 -5.65 -5.45 21.09
CA ALA A 6 -4.72 -4.42 20.67
C ALA A 6 -5.41 -3.37 19.79
N VAL A 7 -5.03 -2.10 19.96
CA VAL A 7 -5.40 -1.00 19.07
C VAL A 7 -4.11 -0.33 18.62
N THR A 8 -3.86 -0.32 17.32
CA THR A 8 -2.68 0.30 16.73
C THR A 8 -3.00 1.67 16.16
N ARG A 9 -1.97 2.51 16.02
CA ARG A 9 -2.06 3.82 15.38
C ARG A 9 -0.90 3.97 14.42
N VAL A 10 -1.19 4.26 13.16
CA VAL A 10 -0.19 4.41 12.08
C VAL A 10 0.97 5.32 12.46
N THR A 11 0.67 6.42 13.17
CA THR A 11 1.68 7.40 13.61
C THR A 11 2.73 6.82 14.57
N GLU A 12 2.46 5.67 15.19
CA GLU A 12 3.35 4.96 16.12
C GLU A 12 4.20 3.89 15.40
N TYR A 13 3.94 3.61 14.11
CA TYR A 13 4.59 2.55 13.32
C TYR A 13 5.38 3.08 12.12
N ILE A 14 5.69 4.37 12.09
CA ILE A 14 6.37 5.00 10.94
C ILE A 14 7.74 4.37 10.64
N PRO A 15 8.62 4.10 11.64
CA PRO A 15 9.88 3.41 11.38
C PRO A 15 9.68 2.04 10.74
N GLU A 16 8.74 1.25 11.24
CA GLU A 16 8.40 -0.07 10.73
C GLU A 16 7.88 0.00 9.29
N ILE A 17 7.05 1.02 8.98
CA ILE A 17 6.55 1.26 7.63
C ILE A 17 7.70 1.58 6.69
N ILE A 18 8.65 2.44 7.09
CA ILE A 18 9.82 2.76 6.26
C ILE A 18 10.64 1.49 5.99
N THR A 19 10.96 0.71 7.02
CA THR A 19 11.69 -0.55 6.87
C THR A 19 10.95 -1.55 5.98
N TYR A 20 9.62 -1.60 6.07
CA TYR A 20 8.81 -2.46 5.22
C TYR A 20 8.87 -2.03 3.75
N VAL A 21 8.75 -0.73 3.49
CA VAL A 21 8.87 -0.18 2.12
C VAL A 21 10.27 -0.41 1.56
N GLU A 22 11.32 -0.26 2.37
CA GLU A 22 12.71 -0.60 1.97
C GLU A 22 12.81 -2.05 1.52
N LYS A 23 12.22 -3.02 2.25
CA LYS A 23 12.20 -4.43 1.83
C LYS A 23 11.49 -4.66 0.50
N ILE A 24 10.36 -3.98 0.26
CA ILE A 24 9.65 -4.08 -1.04
C ILE A 24 10.55 -3.57 -2.18
N ILE A 25 11.27 -2.46 -1.94
CA ILE A 25 12.24 -1.91 -2.90
C ILE A 25 13.40 -2.90 -3.13
N GLU A 26 13.96 -3.49 -2.07
CA GLU A 26 15.04 -4.48 -2.15
C GLU A 26 14.63 -5.73 -2.93
N ASN A 27 13.38 -6.18 -2.77
CA ASN A 27 12.78 -7.25 -3.57
C ASN A 27 12.50 -6.84 -5.03
N GLY A 28 12.73 -5.56 -5.35
CA GLY A 28 12.52 -4.98 -6.67
C GLY A 28 11.05 -4.77 -7.02
N LEU A 29 10.14 -4.83 -6.05
CA LEU A 29 8.69 -4.72 -6.24
C LEU A 29 8.18 -3.29 -6.07
N ALA A 30 9.06 -2.34 -5.77
CA ALA A 30 8.71 -0.93 -5.71
C ALA A 30 9.74 -0.05 -6.41
N TYR A 31 9.32 1.15 -6.78
CA TYR A 31 10.16 2.15 -7.41
C TYR A 31 9.83 3.55 -6.91
N GLU A 32 10.84 4.42 -6.93
CA GLU A 32 10.71 5.84 -6.61
C GLU A 32 10.27 6.63 -7.84
N SER A 33 9.43 7.64 -7.60
CA SER A 33 9.02 8.64 -8.58
C SER A 33 8.58 9.90 -7.84
N ASN A 34 9.30 11.00 -8.04
CA ASN A 34 9.00 12.33 -7.49
C ASN A 34 8.83 12.38 -5.95
N GLY A 35 9.71 11.68 -5.23
CA GLY A 35 9.71 11.55 -3.77
C GLY A 35 8.66 10.58 -3.21
N SER A 36 7.84 9.98 -4.07
CA SER A 36 6.88 8.93 -3.70
C SER A 36 7.43 7.56 -4.09
N ILE A 37 7.00 6.52 -3.38
CA ILE A 37 7.31 5.12 -3.68
C ILE A 37 6.05 4.40 -4.09
N TYR A 38 6.09 3.74 -5.24
CA TYR A 38 4.98 3.01 -5.84
C TYR A 38 5.31 1.52 -5.92
N PHE A 39 4.33 0.68 -5.64
CA PHE A 39 4.40 -0.77 -5.83
C PHE A 39 4.15 -1.12 -7.30
N ASP A 40 5.01 -1.95 -7.89
CA ASP A 40 4.99 -2.36 -9.29
C ASP A 40 4.14 -3.62 -9.45
N THR A 41 2.84 -3.41 -9.67
CA THR A 41 1.85 -4.50 -9.77
C THR A 41 2.12 -5.42 -10.96
N MET A 42 2.63 -4.87 -12.06
CA MET A 42 2.98 -5.63 -13.26
C MET A 42 4.18 -6.55 -13.02
N LYS A 43 5.16 -6.09 -12.24
CA LYS A 43 6.32 -6.92 -11.88
C LYS A 43 5.96 -8.00 -10.88
N PHE A 44 5.09 -7.71 -9.91
CA PHE A 44 4.56 -8.71 -8.99
C PHE A 44 3.88 -9.87 -9.74
N ASP A 45 3.04 -9.56 -10.72
CA ASP A 45 2.37 -10.58 -11.56
C ASP A 45 3.30 -11.43 -12.43
N GLN A 46 4.51 -10.93 -12.69
CA GLN A 46 5.52 -11.69 -13.44
C GLN A 46 6.31 -12.65 -12.54
N MET A 47 6.20 -12.51 -11.21
CA MET A 47 6.90 -13.40 -10.28
C MET A 47 6.21 -14.76 -10.18
N PRO A 48 6.96 -15.87 -10.07
CA PRO A 48 6.38 -17.19 -9.93
C PRO A 48 5.48 -17.28 -8.70
N ASN A 49 4.24 -17.76 -8.89
CA ASN A 49 3.22 -17.96 -7.84
C ASN A 49 2.60 -16.66 -7.25
N HIS A 50 2.87 -15.51 -7.85
CA HIS A 50 2.25 -14.24 -7.46
C HIS A 50 1.23 -13.77 -8.49
N PHE A 51 0.12 -13.22 -8.01
CA PHE A 51 -0.99 -12.75 -8.83
C PHE A 51 -1.67 -11.59 -8.10
N TYR A 52 -1.84 -10.45 -8.74
CA TYR A 52 -2.48 -9.27 -8.22
C TYR A 52 -3.99 -9.33 -8.50
N GLY A 53 -4.80 -8.86 -7.55
CA GLY A 53 -6.26 -8.98 -7.65
C GLY A 53 -6.78 -10.39 -7.34
N LYS A 54 -6.17 -11.13 -6.41
CA LYS A 54 -6.62 -12.49 -6.03
C LYS A 54 -8.03 -12.49 -5.45
N LEU A 55 -8.42 -11.44 -4.73
CA LEU A 55 -9.74 -11.37 -4.09
C LEU A 55 -10.81 -10.93 -5.08
N VAL A 56 -10.49 -9.99 -5.98
CA VAL A 56 -11.39 -9.50 -7.04
C VAL A 56 -10.71 -9.53 -8.41
N PRO A 57 -10.56 -10.73 -9.02
CA PRO A 57 -9.86 -10.88 -10.31
C PRO A 57 -10.48 -10.07 -11.43
N GLU A 58 -11.80 -9.84 -11.40
CA GLU A 58 -12.51 -9.02 -12.37
C GLU A 58 -12.21 -7.51 -12.27
N ALA A 59 -11.58 -7.06 -11.18
CA ALA A 59 -11.13 -5.67 -11.03
C ALA A 59 -9.69 -5.46 -11.54
N PHE A 60 -8.97 -6.54 -11.86
CA PHE A 60 -7.66 -6.44 -12.49
C PHE A 60 -7.77 -5.76 -13.86
N GLY A 61 -7.14 -4.59 -13.99
CA GLY A 61 -7.26 -3.73 -15.18
C GLY A 61 -8.49 -2.80 -15.22
N ASP A 62 -9.37 -2.84 -14.22
CA ASP A 62 -10.46 -1.87 -14.05
C ASP A 62 -9.94 -0.59 -13.38
N LEU A 63 -9.43 0.32 -14.21
CA LEU A 63 -8.82 1.57 -13.77
C LEU A 63 -9.74 2.44 -12.91
N LYS A 64 -11.06 2.33 -13.10
CA LYS A 64 -12.02 3.13 -12.35
C LYS A 64 -12.09 2.67 -10.89
N LYS A 65 -12.18 1.36 -10.65
CA LYS A 65 -12.19 0.80 -9.30
C LYS A 65 -10.86 1.03 -8.56
N LEU A 66 -9.74 0.96 -9.28
CA LEU A 66 -8.42 1.27 -8.74
C LEU A 66 -8.34 2.74 -8.27
N GLN A 67 -8.83 3.68 -9.09
CA GLN A 67 -8.80 5.11 -8.75
C GLN A 67 -9.76 5.48 -7.62
N GLU A 68 -10.96 4.91 -7.58
CA GLU A 68 -11.92 5.12 -6.49
C GLU A 68 -11.37 4.64 -5.14
N GLY A 69 -10.53 3.60 -5.15
CA GLY A 69 -9.95 3.00 -3.95
C GLY A 69 -8.62 3.61 -3.47
N GLU A 70 -7.98 4.53 -4.18
CA GLU A 70 -6.77 5.22 -3.68
C GLU A 70 -7.07 6.51 -2.89
N GLY A 71 -8.35 6.90 -2.85
CA GLY A 71 -8.88 8.11 -2.23
C GLY A 71 -8.70 9.37 -3.09
N GLU A 72 -9.65 10.30 -3.02
CA GLU A 72 -9.69 11.51 -3.87
C GLU A 72 -8.39 12.37 -3.84
N LEU A 73 -7.62 12.30 -2.75
CA LEU A 73 -6.35 13.03 -2.57
C LEU A 73 -5.17 12.46 -3.39
N SER A 74 -5.31 11.28 -4.00
CA SER A 74 -4.29 10.67 -4.87
C SER A 74 -4.45 11.03 -6.35
N VAL A 75 -5.64 11.47 -6.77
CA VAL A 75 -6.02 11.56 -8.19
C VAL A 75 -5.77 12.96 -8.78
N SER A 76 -4.61 13.56 -8.49
CA SER A 76 -4.17 14.69 -9.33
C SER A 76 -3.55 14.15 -10.61
N SER A 77 -3.84 14.77 -11.76
CA SER A 77 -3.29 14.40 -13.07
C SER A 77 -1.77 14.24 -13.06
N GLU A 78 -1.08 15.03 -12.24
CA GLU A 78 0.37 14.95 -12.01
C GLU A 78 0.79 13.58 -11.45
N ARG A 79 0.07 13.02 -10.45
CA ARG A 79 0.41 11.72 -9.86
C ARG A 79 0.12 10.54 -10.78
N LEU A 80 -0.86 10.68 -11.68
CA LEU A 80 -1.12 9.65 -12.69
C LEU A 80 0.06 9.50 -13.67
N SER A 81 0.82 10.57 -13.90
CA SER A 81 2.01 10.53 -14.76
C SER A 81 3.27 9.97 -14.07
N GLU A 82 3.24 9.85 -12.74
CA GLU A 82 4.37 9.33 -11.94
C GLU A 82 4.42 7.79 -11.92
N LYS A 83 3.30 7.14 -12.24
CA LYS A 83 3.16 5.68 -12.22
C LYS A 83 3.54 5.05 -13.55
N LYS A 84 4.27 3.93 -13.51
CA LYS A 84 4.58 3.09 -14.68
C LYS A 84 3.33 2.36 -15.19
N SER A 85 2.53 1.82 -14.27
CA SER A 85 1.23 1.22 -14.58
C SER A 85 0.10 1.97 -13.86
N PRO A 86 -1.06 2.15 -14.49
CA PRO A 86 -2.24 2.69 -13.83
C PRO A 86 -2.70 1.90 -12.58
N SER A 87 -2.33 0.62 -12.48
CA SER A 87 -2.64 -0.26 -11.35
C SER A 87 -1.67 -0.13 -10.18
N ASP A 88 -0.52 0.52 -10.37
CA ASP A 88 0.47 0.72 -9.31
C ASP A 88 -0.11 1.62 -8.22
N PHE A 89 0.19 1.31 -6.98
CA PHE A 89 -0.30 2.07 -5.83
C PHE A 89 0.85 2.57 -4.97
N ALA A 90 0.66 3.72 -4.32
CA ALA A 90 1.69 4.30 -3.48
C ALA A 90 1.80 3.54 -2.15
N VAL A 91 3.01 3.11 -1.81
CA VAL A 91 3.38 2.60 -0.48
C VAL A 91 3.99 3.70 0.38
N TRP A 92 4.56 4.74 -0.24
CA TRP A 92 4.95 5.99 0.42
C TRP A 92 4.60 7.18 -0.47
N LYS A 93 4.01 8.24 0.08
CA LYS A 93 3.60 9.43 -0.66
C LYS A 93 4.43 10.62 -0.21
N ALA A 94 5.07 11.32 -1.15
CA ALA A 94 5.65 12.63 -0.87
C ALA A 94 4.56 13.58 -0.34
N SER A 95 4.85 14.28 0.75
CA SER A 95 3.90 15.19 1.39
C SER A 95 3.96 16.57 0.73
N LYS A 96 2.79 17.16 0.47
CA LYS A 96 2.69 18.56 0.03
C LYS A 96 2.90 19.51 1.21
N PRO A 97 3.31 20.77 0.96
CA PRO A 97 3.40 21.78 2.03
C PRO A 97 2.08 21.89 2.81
N GLY A 98 2.15 21.75 4.13
CA GLY A 98 1.00 21.79 5.02
C GLY A 98 0.33 20.43 5.30
N GLU A 99 0.70 19.36 4.59
CA GLU A 99 0.30 18.00 4.95
C GLU A 99 1.16 17.45 6.11
N PRO A 100 0.62 16.54 6.93
CA PRO A 100 1.44 15.73 7.85
C PRO A 100 2.58 15.03 7.10
N SER A 101 3.77 15.01 7.70
CA SER A 101 4.94 14.39 7.10
C SER A 101 5.92 13.86 8.14
N TRP A 102 6.63 12.81 7.75
CA TRP A 102 7.73 12.20 8.48
C TRP A 102 8.96 12.15 7.59
N ASP A 103 10.14 12.15 8.21
CA ASP A 103 11.40 11.99 7.50
C ASP A 103 11.58 10.52 7.09
N SER A 104 12.01 10.30 5.86
CA SER A 104 12.37 8.98 5.34
C SER A 104 13.56 9.10 4.37
N PRO A 105 14.15 7.97 3.94
CA PRO A 105 15.23 7.95 2.95
C PRO A 105 14.86 8.61 1.61
N TRP A 106 13.56 8.73 1.32
CA TRP A 106 13.02 9.29 0.07
C TRP A 106 12.54 10.74 0.23
N GLY A 107 12.86 11.38 1.36
CA GLY A 107 12.42 12.73 1.71
C GLY A 107 11.18 12.76 2.59
N LYS A 108 10.62 13.95 2.81
CA LYS A 108 9.45 14.11 3.68
C LYS A 108 8.20 13.56 3.00
N GLY A 109 7.53 12.64 3.68
CA GLY A 109 6.33 12.01 3.15
C GLY A 109 5.47 11.37 4.22
N ARG A 110 4.55 10.52 3.78
CA ARG A 110 3.60 9.80 4.63
C ARG A 110 3.29 8.42 4.04
N PRO A 111 2.85 7.46 4.86
CA PRO A 111 2.44 6.15 4.39
C PRO A 111 1.36 6.20 3.29
N GLY A 112 1.38 5.22 2.40
CA GLY A 112 0.22 4.88 1.58
C GLY A 112 -0.88 4.25 2.43
N TRP A 113 -2.14 4.29 1.99
CA TRP A 113 -3.25 3.79 2.82
C TRP A 113 -3.12 2.29 3.15
N HIS A 114 -2.72 1.47 2.17
CA HIS A 114 -2.73 0.01 2.32
C HIS A 114 -1.55 -0.52 3.16
N ILE A 115 -0.37 0.11 3.04
CA ILE A 115 0.85 -0.34 3.75
C ILE A 115 0.70 -0.23 5.27
N GLU A 116 -0.17 0.66 5.74
CA GLU A 116 -0.48 0.85 7.15
C GLU A 116 -0.97 -0.47 7.78
N CYS A 117 -1.96 -1.12 7.17
CA CYS A 117 -2.56 -2.35 7.68
C CYS A 117 -1.59 -3.53 7.57
N SER A 118 -0.89 -3.70 6.43
CA SER A 118 0.13 -4.74 6.26
C SER A 118 1.20 -4.69 7.35
N VAL A 119 1.71 -3.51 7.66
CA VAL A 119 2.79 -3.34 8.65
C VAL A 119 2.28 -3.55 10.07
N MET A 120 1.17 -2.90 10.45
CA MET A 120 0.64 -3.01 11.81
C MET A 120 0.15 -4.42 12.13
N ALA A 121 -0.49 -5.09 11.17
CA ALA A 121 -0.93 -6.47 11.35
C ALA A 121 0.27 -7.42 11.47
N SER A 122 1.28 -7.28 10.59
CA SER A 122 2.48 -8.12 10.64
C SER A 122 3.28 -7.91 11.93
N ALA A 123 3.36 -6.67 12.43
CA ALA A 123 4.06 -6.36 13.67
C ALA A 123 3.41 -6.99 14.91
N LEU A 124 2.08 -7.18 14.91
CA LEU A 124 1.34 -7.78 16.01
C LEU A 124 1.17 -9.31 15.88
N LEU A 125 0.89 -9.80 14.68
CA LEU A 125 0.48 -11.17 14.43
C LEU A 125 1.58 -12.03 13.79
N GLY A 126 2.66 -11.42 13.30
CA GLY A 126 3.73 -12.09 12.58
C GLY A 126 3.42 -12.22 11.08
N GLU A 127 4.12 -13.14 10.42
CA GLU A 127 4.11 -13.28 8.95
C GLU A 127 2.80 -13.88 8.38
N SER A 128 1.97 -14.49 9.22
CA SER A 128 0.70 -15.08 8.79
C SER A 128 -0.38 -14.89 9.84
N MET A 129 -1.63 -14.86 9.38
CA MET A 129 -2.81 -14.71 10.22
C MET A 129 -3.93 -15.64 9.74
N ASP A 130 -4.73 -16.13 10.66
CA ASP A 130 -5.84 -17.04 10.33
C ASP A 130 -7.02 -16.31 9.68
N ILE A 131 -7.32 -15.10 10.14
CA ILE A 131 -8.48 -14.31 9.69
C ILE A 131 -8.10 -12.85 9.53
N HIS A 132 -8.16 -12.36 8.29
CA HIS A 132 -8.14 -10.94 7.94
C HIS A 132 -9.55 -10.52 7.48
N THR A 133 -10.14 -9.48 8.05
CA THR A 133 -11.51 -9.07 7.73
C THR A 133 -11.72 -7.56 7.75
N GLY A 134 -12.77 -7.11 7.08
CA GLY A 134 -13.14 -5.71 6.92
C GLY A 134 -14.49 -5.57 6.21
N GLY A 135 -14.89 -4.34 5.90
CA GLY A 135 -16.05 -4.08 5.06
C GLY A 135 -15.90 -4.70 3.66
N TYR A 136 -17.00 -4.97 2.97
CA TYR A 136 -16.97 -5.53 1.61
C TYR A 136 -16.24 -4.59 0.63
N ASP A 137 -16.35 -3.30 0.84
CA ASP A 137 -15.67 -2.23 0.11
C ASP A 137 -14.15 -2.28 0.27
N LEU A 138 -13.61 -2.83 1.37
CA LEU A 138 -12.17 -3.01 1.56
C LEU A 138 -11.61 -4.20 0.77
N LYS A 139 -12.47 -5.07 0.22
CA LYS A 139 -12.02 -6.22 -0.55
C LYS A 139 -11.12 -5.82 -1.71
N PHE A 140 -11.43 -4.70 -2.39
CA PHE A 140 -10.60 -4.14 -3.45
C PHE A 140 -10.67 -2.60 -3.44
N PRO A 141 -9.54 -1.89 -3.60
CA PRO A 141 -8.20 -2.44 -3.76
C PRO A 141 -7.50 -2.73 -2.43
N HIS A 142 -8.12 -2.41 -1.27
CA HIS A 142 -7.40 -2.38 0.01
C HIS A 142 -6.78 -3.74 0.40
N HIS A 143 -7.57 -4.78 0.61
CA HIS A 143 -7.05 -6.10 0.97
C HIS A 143 -6.23 -6.76 -0.15
N ASP A 144 -6.55 -6.52 -1.42
CA ASP A 144 -5.74 -7.02 -2.55
C ASP A 144 -4.33 -6.39 -2.54
N ASN A 145 -4.23 -5.09 -2.21
CA ASN A 145 -2.95 -4.39 -2.06
C ASN A 145 -2.19 -4.87 -0.83
N GLU A 146 -2.88 -5.13 0.28
CA GLU A 146 -2.24 -5.68 1.48
C GLU A 146 -1.67 -7.08 1.24
N LEU A 147 -2.39 -7.94 0.50
CA LEU A 147 -1.88 -9.25 0.09
C LEU A 147 -0.62 -9.09 -0.76
N ALA A 148 -0.66 -8.24 -1.79
CA ALA A 148 0.49 -8.03 -2.67
C ALA A 148 1.73 -7.46 -1.94
N GLN A 149 1.53 -6.66 -0.89
CA GLN A 149 2.62 -6.15 -0.05
C GLN A 149 3.17 -7.18 0.93
N SER A 150 2.38 -8.19 1.31
CA SER A 150 2.72 -9.15 2.36
C SER A 150 3.29 -10.47 1.82
N GLU A 151 3.03 -10.79 0.55
CA GLU A 151 3.59 -11.93 -0.18
C GLU A 151 4.98 -11.68 -0.74
#